data_AF-A0A354YZK1-F1
#
_entry.id   AF-A0A354YZK1-F1
#
_cell.length_a   1.000
_cell.length_b   1.000
_cell.length_c   1.000
_cell.angle_alpha   90.00
_cell.angle_beta   90.00
_cell.angle_gamma   90.00
#
_symmetry.space_group_name_H-M   'P 1'
#
loop_
_entity.id
_entity.type
_entity.pdbx_description
1 polymer ?
#
loop_
_entity_poly.entity_id
_entity_poly.type
_entity_poly.pdbx_seq_one_letter_code
_entity_poly.pdbx_strand_id
1 'polypeptide(L)'
;MENREINVSGTLVWYYYICPREVWLIGHQITPDQDNANVSLGRFIQNYSYPRERKELAVGHSKMDVFKIAGGELIIGEVKKTSKYRRSARMQLA
;
A
#
# COMPACT_ATOMS: atom_id res chain seq x y z
N MET A 1 -29.73 -10.17 -8.15
CA MET A 1 -28.50 -10.15 -7.33
C MET A 1 -28.03 -8.70 -7.36
N GLU A 2 -28.17 -8.02 -6.24
CA GLU A 2 -27.72 -6.64 -6.06
C GLU A 2 -26.24 -6.55 -6.47
N ASN A 3 -25.89 -5.55 -7.28
CA ASN A 3 -24.49 -5.26 -7.64
C ASN A 3 -23.74 -4.90 -6.35
N ARG A 4 -23.13 -5.88 -5.69
CA ARG A 4 -22.15 -5.62 -4.63
C ARG A 4 -20.93 -5.02 -5.30
N GLU A 5 -20.71 -3.73 -5.09
CA GLU A 5 -19.45 -3.09 -5.44
C GLU A 5 -18.32 -3.76 -4.65
N ILE A 6 -17.37 -4.36 -5.37
CA ILE A 6 -16.18 -4.95 -4.78
C ILE A 6 -15.17 -3.81 -4.63
N ASN A 7 -14.96 -3.37 -3.39
CA ASN A 7 -13.97 -2.33 -3.09
C ASN A 7 -12.55 -2.93 -3.11
N VAL A 8 -11.84 -2.73 -4.23
CA VAL A 8 -10.45 -3.16 -4.39
C VAL A 8 -9.50 -2.04 -3.96
N SER A 9 -8.77 -2.25 -2.85
CA SER A 9 -7.73 -1.33 -2.38
C SER A 9 -6.35 -1.74 -2.88
N GLY A 10 -5.39 -0.80 -2.84
CA GLY A 10 -3.98 -1.10 -3.15
C GLY A 10 -3.40 -2.20 -2.26
N THR A 11 -3.89 -2.36 -1.02
CA THR A 11 -3.51 -3.46 -0.13
C THR A 11 -3.94 -4.82 -0.70
N LEU A 12 -5.17 -4.94 -1.23
CA LEU A 12 -5.62 -6.19 -1.84
C LEU A 12 -4.79 -6.52 -3.09
N VAL A 13 -4.45 -5.53 -3.91
CA VAL A 13 -3.55 -5.69 -5.06
C VAL A 13 -2.17 -6.16 -4.61
N TRP A 14 -1.60 -5.54 -3.57
CA TRP A 14 -0.32 -5.94 -3.00
C TRP A 14 -0.29 -7.42 -2.63
N TYR A 15 -1.28 -7.89 -1.87
CA TYR A 15 -1.35 -9.28 -1.44
C TYR A 15 -1.63 -10.25 -2.58
N TYR A 16 -2.45 -9.87 -3.57
CA TYR A 16 -2.71 -10.71 -4.74
C TYR A 16 -1.42 -11.07 -5.49
N TYR A 17 -0.52 -10.10 -5.65
CA TYR A 17 0.78 -10.32 -6.30
C TYR A 17 1.81 -11.06 -5.42
N ILE A 18 1.53 -11.29 -4.14
CA ILE A 18 2.32 -12.14 -3.25
C ILE A 18 1.75 -13.56 -3.24
N CYS A 19 0.49 -13.71 -2.86
CA CYS A 19 -0.18 -15.00 -2.74
C CYS A 19 -1.71 -14.83 -2.84
N PRO A 20 -2.39 -15.53 -3.77
CA PRO A 20 -3.86 -15.49 -3.89
C PRO A 20 -4.61 -15.88 -2.62
N ARG A 21 -4.03 -16.74 -1.77
CA ARG A 21 -4.62 -17.10 -0.47
C ARG A 21 -4.54 -15.95 0.54
N GLU A 22 -3.46 -15.19 0.56
CA GLU A 22 -3.31 -14.06 1.49
C GLU A 22 -4.32 -12.96 1.20
N VAL A 23 -4.56 -12.63 -0.07
CA VAL A 23 -5.59 -11.65 -0.44
C VAL A 23 -7.00 -12.14 -0.12
N TRP A 24 -7.26 -13.44 -0.27
CA TRP A 24 -8.55 -14.02 0.16
C TRP A 24 -8.75 -13.84 1.66
N LEU A 25 -7.75 -14.18 2.49
CA LEU A 25 -7.81 -14.03 3.94
C LEU A 25 -8.06 -12.56 4.34
N ILE A 26 -7.26 -11.63 3.81
CA ILE A 26 -7.37 -10.21 4.15
C ILE A 26 -8.68 -9.61 3.64
N GLY A 27 -9.16 -10.00 2.46
CA GLY A 27 -10.47 -9.61 1.94
C GLY A 27 -11.63 -10.08 2.82
N HIS A 28 -11.44 -11.14 3.60
CA HIS A 28 -12.39 -11.65 4.59
C HIS A 28 -12.03 -11.22 6.03
N GLN A 29 -11.26 -10.15 6.19
CA GLN A 29 -10.87 -9.56 7.49
C GLN A 29 -10.04 -10.50 8.38
N ILE A 30 -9.41 -11.52 7.80
CA ILE A 30 -8.44 -12.37 8.48
C ILE A 30 -7.05 -11.79 8.24
N THR A 31 -6.56 -11.01 9.19
CA THR A 31 -5.31 -10.26 9.06
C THR A 31 -4.10 -11.03 9.60
N PRO A 32 -2.88 -10.78 9.08
CA PRO A 32 -1.65 -11.29 9.69
C PRO A 32 -1.45 -10.71 11.09
N ASP A 33 -0.57 -11.35 11.87
CA ASP A 33 -0.12 -10.86 13.18
C ASP A 33 0.33 -9.39 13.11
N GLN A 34 -0.46 -8.50 13.73
CA GLN A 34 -0.21 -7.06 13.74
C GLN A 34 0.85 -6.66 14.77
N ASP A 35 1.18 -7.52 15.73
CA ASP A 35 2.17 -7.27 16.78
C ASP A 35 3.59 -7.65 16.33
N ASN A 36 3.74 -8.17 15.11
CA ASN A 36 5.04 -8.49 14.54
C ASN A 36 5.92 -7.23 14.44
N ALA A 37 7.12 -7.26 15.03
CA ALA A 37 8.04 -6.12 15.05
C ALA A 37 8.39 -5.55 13.65
N ASN A 38 8.30 -6.37 12.59
CA ASN A 38 8.49 -5.87 11.22
C ASN A 38 7.38 -4.90 10.77
N VAL A 39 6.16 -5.03 11.28
CA VAL A 39 5.05 -4.10 11.01
C VAL A 39 5.37 -2.74 11.62
N SER A 40 5.78 -2.71 12.89
CA SER A 40 6.21 -1.49 13.58
C SER A 40 7.40 -0.83 12.89
N LEU A 41 8.40 -1.61 12.47
CA LEU A 41 9.54 -1.11 11.70
C LEU A 41 9.12 -0.54 10.34
N GLY A 42 8.17 -1.18 9.66
CA GLY A 42 7.61 -0.67 8.40
C GLY A 42 6.97 0.70 8.55
N ARG A 43 6.14 0.89 9.59
CA ARG A 43 5.51 2.19 9.92
C ARG A 43 6.55 3.25 10.24
N PHE A 44 7.58 2.90 11.01
CA PHE A 44 8.69 3.81 11.29
C PHE A 44 9.38 4.27 9.99
N ILE A 45 9.74 3.34 9.10
CA ILE A 45 10.38 3.68 7.83
C ILE A 45 9.49 4.58 6.97
N GLN A 46 8.20 4.28 6.86
CA GLN A 46 7.22 5.08 6.11
C GLN A 46 7.15 6.53 6.63
N ASN A 47 7.12 6.70 7.96
CA ASN A 47 7.03 8.01 8.61
C ASN A 47 8.29 8.86 8.39
N TYR A 48 9.47 8.28 8.50
CA TYR A 48 10.74 9.03 8.51
C TYR A 48 11.48 9.07 7.16
N SER A 49 11.09 8.25 6.17
CA SER A 49 11.66 8.34 4.82
C SER A 49 11.18 9.59 4.10
N TYR A 50 11.94 10.12 3.13
CA TYR A 50 11.54 11.29 2.32
C TYR A 50 10.98 12.49 3.14
N PRO A 51 11.71 13.00 4.14
CA PRO A 51 11.20 14.03 5.06
C PRO A 51 10.87 15.38 4.40
N ARG A 52 11.35 15.60 3.17
CA ARG A 52 11.09 16.82 2.39
C ARG A 52 9.84 16.75 1.53
N GLU A 53 9.32 15.54 1.30
CA GLU A 53 8.15 15.32 0.46
C GLU A 53 6.88 15.32 1.30
N ARG A 54 5.74 15.68 0.70
CA ARG A 54 4.46 15.65 1.41
C ARG A 54 4.07 14.20 1.67
N LYS A 55 3.49 13.96 2.85
CA LYS A 55 3.08 12.65 3.32
C LYS A 55 1.59 12.43 3.08
N GLU A 56 1.24 11.16 2.86
CA GLU A 56 -0.13 10.67 3.02
C GLU A 56 -1.17 11.36 2.12
N LEU A 57 -1.20 11.00 0.84
CA LEU A 57 -2.24 11.43 -0.09
C LEU A 57 -3.36 10.40 -0.15
N ALA A 58 -4.60 10.79 0.16
CA ALA A 58 -5.78 9.95 -0.06
C ALA A 58 -6.25 10.09 -1.51
N VAL A 59 -6.36 8.97 -2.22
CA VAL A 59 -6.89 8.89 -3.58
C VAL A 59 -7.92 7.77 -3.64
N GLY A 60 -9.20 8.14 -3.73
CA GLY A 60 -10.31 7.19 -3.62
C GLY A 60 -10.27 6.42 -2.30
N HIS A 61 -10.17 5.09 -2.37
CA HIS A 61 -10.07 4.19 -1.21
C HIS A 61 -8.63 3.79 -0.85
N SER A 62 -7.63 4.42 -1.47
CA SER A 62 -6.21 4.13 -1.24
C SER A 62 -5.50 5.35 -0.65
N LYS A 63 -4.44 5.07 0.12
CA LYS A 63 -3.59 6.08 0.75
C LYS A 63 -2.16 5.85 0.31
N MET A 64 -1.54 6.87 -0.27
CA MET A 64 -0.21 6.84 -0.86
C MET A 64 0.76 7.47 0.13
N ASP A 65 1.95 6.87 0.30
CA ASP A 65 2.89 7.26 1.36
C ASP A 65 3.45 8.67 1.17
N VAL A 66 3.84 8.99 -0.06
CA VAL A 66 4.46 10.28 -0.41
C VAL A 66 3.89 10.82 -1.72
N PHE A 67 3.84 12.13 -1.83
CA PHE A 67 3.52 12.79 -3.08
C PHE A 67 4.24 14.13 -3.24
N LYS A 68 4.42 14.55 -4.49
CA LYS A 68 4.92 15.88 -4.85
C LYS A 68 4.36 16.34 -6.18
N ILE A 69 4.44 17.65 -6.43
CA ILE A 69 4.12 18.23 -7.73
C ILE A 69 5.44 18.66 -8.36
N ALA A 70 5.73 18.17 -9.56
CA ALA A 70 6.91 18.56 -10.33
C ALA A 70 6.53 18.70 -11.80
N GLY A 71 6.93 19.81 -12.44
CA GLY A 71 6.62 20.04 -13.86
C GLY A 71 5.12 20.13 -14.19
N GLY A 72 4.27 20.43 -13.20
CA GLY A 72 2.80 20.42 -13.36
C GLY A 72 2.15 19.05 -13.18
N GLU A 73 2.92 17.99 -12.91
CA GLU A 73 2.42 16.64 -12.73
C GLU A 73 2.44 16.21 -11.26
N LEU A 74 1.44 15.43 -10.86
CA LEU A 74 1.40 14.78 -9.55
C LEU A 74 2.23 13.50 -9.59
N ILE A 75 3.29 13.46 -8.80
CA ILE A 75 4.12 12.28 -8.60
C ILE A 75 3.75 11.67 -7.25
N ILE A 76 3.35 10.39 -7.27
CA ILE A 76 3.08 9.59 -6.06
C ILE A 76 4.17 8.55 -5.85
N GLY A 77 4.35 8.11 -4.60
CA GLY A 77 5.30 7.07 -4.25
C GLY A 77 4.87 6.25 -3.05
N GLU A 78 5.39 5.03 -3.00
CA GLU A 78 5.23 4.07 -1.92
C GLU A 78 6.61 3.76 -1.31
N VAL A 79 6.70 3.71 0.01
CA VAL A 79 7.92 3.43 0.75
C VAL A 79 7.86 2.01 1.29
N LYS A 80 8.81 1.15 0.89
CA LYS A 80 8.91 -0.23 1.40
C LYS A 80 10.24 -0.49 2.07
N LYS A 81 10.22 -1.25 3.17
CA LYS A 81 11.42 -1.67 3.92
C LYS A 81 12.46 -2.40 3.07
N THR A 82 12.03 -3.21 2.10
CA THR A 82 12.93 -3.97 1.22
C THR A 82 12.36 -4.03 -0.20
N SER A 83 13.23 -4.34 -1.16
CA SER A 83 12.86 -4.56 -2.57
C SER A 83 12.35 -5.98 -2.86
N LYS A 84 12.21 -6.85 -1.85
CA LYS A 84 11.84 -8.27 -2.03
C LYS A 84 10.54 -8.46 -2.82
N TYR A 85 9.55 -7.58 -2.61
CA TYR A 85 8.24 -7.63 -3.28
C TYR A 85 8.07 -6.49 -4.30
N ARG A 86 9.12 -6.22 -5.10
CA ARG A 86 9.13 -5.10 -6.06
C ARG A 86 7.97 -5.12 -7.06
N ARG A 87 7.56 -6.32 -7.50
CA ARG A 87 6.41 -6.49 -8.40
C ARG A 87 5.11 -6.07 -7.71
N SER A 88 4.85 -6.57 -6.51
CA SER A 88 3.67 -6.19 -5.72
C SER A 88 3.65 -4.69 -5.42
N ALA A 89 4.80 -4.10 -5.11
CA ALA A 89 4.95 -2.65 -4.87
C ALA A 89 4.56 -1.83 -6.11
N ARG A 90 5.04 -2.25 -7.28
CA ARG A 90 4.72 -1.58 -8.55
C ARG A 90 3.23 -1.69 -8.86
N MET A 91 2.64 -2.86 -8.68
CA MET A 91 1.24 -3.08 -9.01
C MET A 91 0.29 -2.37 -8.04
N GLN A 92 0.69 -2.14 -6.80
CA GLN A 92 -0.07 -1.35 -5.83
C GLN A 92 -0.29 0.11 -6.29
N LEU A 93 0.60 0.65 -7.13
CA LEU A 93 0.56 2.02 -7.65
C LEU A 93 0.04 2.12 -9.10
N ALA A 94 -0.30 0.99 -9.72
CA ALA A 94 -0.63 0.90 -11.14
C ALA A 94 -2.07 1.32 -11.48
#